data_AF-A0A7C4AJ80-F1
#
_entry.id   AF-A0A7C4AJ80-F1
#
_cell.length_a   1.000
_cell.length_b   1.000
_cell.length_c   1.000
_cell.angle_alpha   90.00
_cell.angle_beta   90.00
_cell.angle_gamma   90.00
#
_symmetry.space_group_name_H-M   'P 1'
#
loop_
_entity.id
_entity.type
_entity.pdbx_description
1 polymer ?
#
loop_
_entity_poly.entity_id
_entity_poly.type
_entity_poly.pdbx_seq_one_letter_code
_entity_poly.pdbx_strand_id
1 'polypeptide(L)'
;MSIKWLFIVVIVLLVMGISLSNYFLSYYFHKEYISHHLDTVSSYFKAETERIIKPVETFLYNIQALVCCGILDFNDIEKTNRFLMEFMNKYPYITSINYGDGKGNGYLILNNRGKWVNIIKKVEEKGYVTWNIIDKDGKIIKKQKVKDEYDPRNTIWYKQAVHAKDIQWSKEYIFRTTKEPGVTASLILRPDSGEVVGIDMMIKDISSALKRAKEN
;
A
#
# COMPACT_ATOMS: atom_id res chain seq x y z
N MET A 1 -65.72 37.77 -10.60
CA MET A 1 -64.24 37.71 -10.62
C MET A 1 -63.77 38.34 -11.92
N SER A 2 -62.86 39.32 -11.91
CA SER A 2 -62.41 40.00 -13.14
C SER A 2 -61.59 39.04 -14.02
N ILE A 3 -61.74 39.14 -15.35
CA ILE A 3 -61.04 38.29 -16.33
C ILE A 3 -59.50 38.30 -16.15
N LYS A 4 -58.96 39.40 -15.59
CA LYS A 4 -57.54 39.54 -15.24
C LYS A 4 -57.10 38.55 -14.15
N TRP A 5 -57.94 38.27 -13.15
CA TRP A 5 -57.63 37.33 -12.07
C TRP A 5 -57.68 35.88 -12.54
N LEU A 6 -58.59 35.54 -13.47
CA LEU A 6 -58.63 34.22 -14.08
C LEU A 6 -57.31 33.92 -14.81
N PHE A 7 -56.80 34.90 -15.57
CA PHE A 7 -55.55 34.76 -16.31
C PHE A 7 -54.32 34.55 -15.40
N ILE A 8 -54.26 35.27 -14.28
CA ILE A 8 -53.18 35.11 -13.28
C ILE A 8 -53.22 33.71 -12.66
N VAL A 9 -54.41 33.22 -12.28
CA VAL A 9 -54.55 31.88 -11.69
C VAL A 9 -54.11 30.79 -12.66
N VAL A 10 -54.48 30.91 -13.95
CA VAL A 10 -54.06 29.96 -14.99
C VAL A 10 -52.54 29.95 -15.16
N ILE A 11 -51.88 31.10 -15.19
CA ILE A 11 -50.42 31.18 -15.29
C ILE A 11 -49.75 30.53 -14.08
N VAL A 12 -50.25 30.81 -12.87
CA VAL A 12 -49.70 30.23 -11.64
C VAL A 12 -49.82 28.71 -11.64
N LEU A 13 -50.97 28.17 -12.07
CA LEU A 13 -51.17 26.72 -12.19
C LEU A 13 -50.24 26.08 -13.22
N LEU A 14 -50.00 26.75 -14.35
CA LEU A 14 -49.07 26.26 -15.37
C LEU A 14 -47.63 26.25 -14.86
N VAL A 15 -47.19 27.32 -14.20
CA VAL A 15 -45.84 27.41 -13.62
C VAL A 15 -45.66 26.36 -12.53
N MET A 16 -46.64 26.20 -11.63
CA MET A 16 -46.61 25.15 -10.62
C MET A 16 -46.54 23.75 -11.23
N GLY A 17 -47.32 23.49 -12.29
CA GLY A 17 -47.30 22.21 -13.00
C GLY A 17 -45.94 21.92 -13.64
N ILE A 18 -45.32 22.91 -14.28
CA ILE A 18 -43.98 22.79 -14.87
C ILE A 18 -42.93 22.55 -13.76
N SER A 19 -42.99 23.30 -12.65
CA SER A 19 -42.08 23.12 -11.52
C SER A 19 -42.23 21.75 -10.86
N LEU A 20 -43.46 21.27 -10.66
CA LEU A 20 -43.71 19.92 -10.13
C LEU A 20 -43.18 18.85 -11.08
N SER A 21 -43.49 18.97 -12.38
CA SER A 21 -43.02 18.04 -13.40
C SER A 21 -41.48 17.97 -13.41
N ASN A 22 -40.81 19.12 -13.43
CA ASN A 22 -39.35 19.19 -13.36
C ASN A 22 -38.79 18.60 -12.06
N TYR A 23 -39.46 18.80 -10.92
CA TYR A 23 -39.06 18.21 -9.65
C TYR A 23 -39.17 16.68 -9.67
N PHE A 24 -40.29 16.14 -10.14
CA PHE A 24 -40.50 14.69 -10.25
C PHE A 24 -39.55 14.05 -11.27
N LEU A 25 -39.33 14.71 -12.41
CA LEU A 25 -38.40 14.27 -13.44
C LEU A 25 -36.96 14.26 -12.91
N SER A 26 -36.54 15.34 -12.23
CA SER A 26 -35.23 15.44 -11.59
C SER A 26 -35.04 14.36 -10.52
N TYR A 27 -36.05 14.13 -9.67
CA TYR A 27 -36.01 13.09 -8.63
C TYR A 27 -35.90 11.68 -9.23
N TYR A 28 -36.65 11.39 -10.30
CA TYR A 28 -36.61 10.11 -11.00
C TYR A 28 -35.22 9.88 -11.64
N PHE A 29 -34.70 10.87 -12.38
CA PHE A 29 -33.38 10.75 -13.01
C PHE A 29 -32.22 10.75 -12.01
N HIS A 30 -32.28 11.47 -10.88
CA HIS A 30 -31.19 11.48 -9.91
C HIS A 30 -30.93 10.11 -9.28
N LYS A 31 -31.97 9.34 -8.98
CA LYS A 31 -31.80 8.01 -8.38
C LYS A 31 -31.10 7.03 -9.33
N GLU A 32 -31.49 7.04 -10.60
CA GLU A 32 -30.94 6.15 -11.62
C GLU A 32 -29.54 6.60 -12.06
N TYR A 33 -29.32 7.91 -12.20
CA TYR A 33 -28.02 8.49 -12.54
C TYR A 33 -26.96 8.27 -11.45
N ILE A 34 -27.32 8.48 -10.18
CA ILE A 34 -26.38 8.34 -9.05
C ILE A 34 -26.06 6.86 -8.78
N SER A 35 -27.04 5.94 -8.84
CA SER A 35 -26.77 4.52 -8.60
C SER A 35 -25.84 3.91 -9.65
N HIS A 36 -26.08 4.15 -10.95
CA HIS A 36 -25.22 3.66 -12.02
C HIS A 36 -23.79 4.22 -11.95
N HIS A 37 -23.62 5.49 -11.56
CA HIS A 37 -22.29 6.08 -11.40
C HIS A 37 -21.60 5.61 -10.11
N LEU A 38 -22.33 5.39 -9.01
CA LEU A 38 -21.76 4.86 -7.77
C LEU A 38 -21.26 3.42 -7.94
N ASP A 39 -22.02 2.55 -8.63
CA ASP A 39 -21.61 1.17 -8.89
C ASP A 39 -20.40 1.12 -9.83
N THR A 40 -20.37 1.99 -10.84
CA THR A 40 -19.22 2.12 -11.76
C THR A 40 -17.98 2.65 -11.03
N VAL A 41 -18.12 3.67 -10.18
CA VAL A 41 -17.01 4.22 -9.39
C VAL A 41 -16.50 3.20 -8.36
N SER A 42 -17.40 2.45 -7.72
CA SER A 42 -17.06 1.41 -6.75
C SER A 42 -16.31 0.25 -7.41
N SER A 43 -16.82 -0.26 -8.53
CA SER A 43 -16.17 -1.34 -9.29
C SER A 43 -14.82 -0.90 -9.85
N TYR A 44 -14.70 0.33 -10.35
CA TYR A 44 -13.43 0.89 -10.78
C TYR A 44 -12.43 1.02 -9.62
N PHE A 45 -12.87 1.56 -8.48
CA PHE A 45 -12.02 1.68 -7.28
C PHE A 45 -11.57 0.32 -6.76
N LYS A 46 -12.46 -0.68 -6.79
CA LYS A 46 -12.13 -2.07 -6.44
C LYS A 46 -11.08 -2.64 -7.39
N ALA A 47 -11.29 -2.53 -8.70
CA ALA A 47 -10.36 -3.03 -9.70
C ALA A 47 -8.98 -2.36 -9.57
N GLU A 48 -8.95 -1.06 -9.28
CA GLU A 48 -7.69 -0.34 -9.13
C GLU A 48 -6.97 -0.70 -7.82
N THR A 49 -7.72 -0.91 -6.75
CA THR A 49 -7.16 -1.44 -5.49
C THR A 49 -6.58 -2.84 -5.69
N GLU A 50 -7.27 -3.71 -6.44
CA GLU A 50 -6.78 -5.05 -6.77
C GLU A 50 -5.49 -5.00 -7.60
N ARG A 51 -5.31 -4.02 -8.49
CA ARG A 51 -4.07 -3.81 -9.26
C ARG A 51 -2.88 -3.44 -8.39
N ILE A 52 -3.10 -2.84 -7.22
CA ILE A 52 -2.05 -2.53 -6.24
C ILE A 52 -1.81 -3.72 -5.31
N ILE A 53 -2.87 -4.35 -4.81
CA ILE A 53 -2.79 -5.43 -3.82
C ILE A 53 -2.24 -6.71 -4.45
N LYS A 54 -2.74 -7.13 -5.61
CA LYS A 54 -2.45 -8.47 -6.15
C LYS A 54 -0.97 -8.70 -6.45
N PRO A 55 -0.21 -7.74 -7.04
CA PRO A 55 1.22 -7.91 -7.23
C PRO A 55 1.99 -8.07 -5.92
N VAL A 56 1.61 -7.32 -4.89
CA VAL A 56 2.22 -7.39 -3.55
C VAL A 56 2.01 -8.78 -2.94
N GLU A 57 0.78 -9.27 -2.95
CA GLU A 57 0.46 -10.59 -2.38
C GLU A 57 1.14 -11.72 -3.14
N THR A 58 1.12 -11.66 -4.47
CA THR A 58 1.80 -12.64 -5.32
C THR A 58 3.29 -12.67 -5.02
N PHE A 59 3.90 -11.50 -4.83
CA PHE A 59 5.33 -11.41 -4.52
C PHE A 59 5.67 -11.94 -3.12
N LEU A 60 4.81 -11.72 -2.12
CA LEU A 60 4.98 -12.30 -0.79
C LEU A 60 5.02 -13.83 -0.83
N TYR A 61 4.08 -14.47 -1.53
CA TYR A 61 4.11 -15.93 -1.70
C TYR A 61 5.33 -16.41 -2.50
N ASN A 62 5.77 -15.65 -3.51
CA ASN A 62 6.99 -15.99 -4.24
C ASN A 62 8.22 -15.93 -3.33
N ILE A 63 8.35 -14.91 -2.48
CA ILE A 63 9.43 -14.83 -1.48
C ILE A 63 9.35 -16.03 -0.53
N GLN A 64 8.17 -16.38 -0.02
CA GLN A 64 7.98 -17.55 0.83
C GLN A 64 8.47 -18.84 0.15
N ALA A 65 8.07 -19.09 -1.09
CA ALA A 65 8.52 -20.27 -1.83
C ALA A 65 10.05 -20.26 -2.07
N LEU A 66 10.62 -19.13 -2.48
CA LEU A 66 12.06 -19.01 -2.75
C LEU A 66 12.90 -19.18 -1.50
N VAL A 67 12.44 -18.67 -0.36
CA VAL A 67 13.10 -18.82 0.94
C VAL A 67 12.96 -20.26 1.43
N CYS A 68 11.76 -20.85 1.35
CA CYS A 68 11.53 -22.26 1.72
C CYS A 68 12.44 -23.22 0.95
N CYS A 69 12.68 -22.97 -0.34
CA CYS A 69 13.55 -23.77 -1.19
C CYS A 69 15.04 -23.40 -1.10
N GLY A 70 15.43 -22.43 -0.26
CA GLY A 70 16.83 -22.00 -0.12
C GLY A 70 17.40 -21.25 -1.32
N ILE A 71 16.56 -20.76 -2.23
CA ILE A 71 16.96 -20.01 -3.43
C ILE A 71 17.29 -18.55 -3.07
N LEU A 72 16.49 -17.97 -2.18
CA LEU A 72 16.67 -16.63 -1.61
C LEU A 72 17.09 -16.74 -0.14
N ASP A 73 18.16 -16.04 0.23
CA ASP A 73 18.68 -15.97 1.60
C ASP A 73 19.01 -14.52 1.95
N PHE A 74 18.35 -13.99 2.97
CA PHE A 74 18.55 -12.62 3.44
C PHE A 74 19.95 -12.36 4.04
N ASN A 75 20.75 -13.41 4.28
CA ASN A 75 22.17 -13.29 4.61
C ASN A 75 23.06 -12.98 3.38
N ASP A 76 22.62 -13.35 2.17
CA ASP A 76 23.25 -12.92 0.92
C ASP A 76 22.70 -11.54 0.52
N ILE A 77 23.24 -10.51 1.17
CA ILE A 77 22.70 -9.14 1.14
C ILE A 77 22.63 -8.60 -0.29
N GLU A 78 23.68 -8.70 -1.10
CA GLU A 78 23.70 -8.08 -2.43
C GLU A 78 22.82 -8.82 -3.44
N LYS A 79 22.75 -10.17 -3.35
CA LYS A 79 21.82 -10.95 -4.18
C LYS A 79 20.38 -10.62 -3.82
N THR A 80 20.08 -10.53 -2.53
CA THR A 80 18.75 -10.16 -2.03
C THR A 80 18.39 -8.72 -2.40
N ASN A 81 19.32 -7.77 -2.29
CA ASN A 81 19.14 -6.40 -2.75
C ASN A 81 18.69 -6.38 -4.21
N ARG A 82 19.47 -7.00 -5.12
CA ARG A 82 19.14 -7.07 -6.55
C ARG A 82 17.75 -7.62 -6.79
N PHE A 83 17.44 -8.79 -6.22
CA PHE A 83 16.16 -9.45 -6.41
C PHE A 83 14.98 -8.58 -5.97
N LEU A 84 15.05 -7.97 -4.78
CA LEU A 84 13.97 -7.13 -4.26
C LEU A 84 13.86 -5.80 -5.00
N MET A 85 14.98 -5.22 -5.42
CA MET A 85 15.02 -3.99 -6.19
C MET A 85 14.34 -4.13 -7.55
N GLU A 86 14.51 -5.25 -8.25
CA GLU A 86 13.82 -5.52 -9.52
C GLU A 86 12.30 -5.40 -9.37
N PHE A 87 11.75 -5.99 -8.31
CA PHE A 87 10.33 -5.91 -8.02
C PHE A 87 9.89 -4.48 -7.68
N MET A 88 10.62 -3.79 -6.82
CA MET A 88 10.32 -2.41 -6.43
C MET A 88 10.46 -1.41 -7.59
N ASN A 89 11.38 -1.63 -8.53
CA ASN A 89 11.50 -0.83 -9.75
C ASN A 89 10.29 -1.00 -10.66
N LYS A 90 9.74 -2.21 -10.74
CA LYS A 90 8.51 -2.51 -11.50
C LYS A 90 7.26 -1.91 -10.83
N TYR A 91 7.24 -1.86 -9.50
CA TYR A 91 6.11 -1.37 -8.70
C TYR A 91 6.55 -0.18 -7.81
N PRO A 92 6.70 1.02 -8.39
CA PRO A 92 7.28 2.17 -7.70
C PRO A 92 6.42 2.75 -6.56
N TYR A 93 5.22 2.21 -6.32
CA TYR A 93 4.41 2.51 -5.13
C TYR A 93 4.83 1.74 -3.88
N ILE A 94 5.76 0.78 -4.02
CA ILE A 94 6.36 0.03 -2.92
C ILE A 94 7.55 0.80 -2.40
N THR A 95 7.48 1.17 -1.13
CA THR A 95 8.46 2.04 -0.47
C THR A 95 9.64 1.22 0.05
N SER A 96 9.35 0.14 0.78
CA SER A 96 10.37 -0.73 1.38
C SER A 96 9.93 -2.18 1.48
N ILE A 97 10.90 -3.07 1.55
CA ILE A 97 10.69 -4.49 1.90
C ILE A 97 11.55 -4.81 3.11
N ASN A 98 10.91 -5.40 4.11
CA ASN A 98 11.48 -5.71 5.40
C ASN A 98 11.51 -7.21 5.59
N TYR A 99 12.48 -7.68 6.35
CA TYR A 99 12.57 -9.04 6.85
C TYR A 99 12.99 -9.00 8.31
N GLY A 100 12.51 -9.96 9.10
CA GLY A 100 12.98 -10.19 10.45
C GLY A 100 12.77 -11.63 10.88
N ASP A 101 13.61 -12.10 11.81
CA ASP A 101 13.53 -13.45 12.36
C ASP A 101 13.21 -13.45 13.87
N GLY A 102 12.91 -14.63 14.42
CA GLY A 102 12.62 -14.81 15.85
C GLY A 102 13.80 -14.48 16.77
N LYS A 103 15.03 -14.42 16.24
CA LYS A 103 16.23 -14.04 17.00
C LYS A 103 16.39 -12.52 17.10
N GLY A 104 15.71 -11.75 16.26
CA GLY A 104 15.81 -10.30 16.19
C GLY A 104 16.82 -9.79 15.16
N ASN A 105 17.28 -10.64 14.23
CA ASN A 105 17.94 -10.18 13.02
C ASN A 105 16.92 -9.52 12.11
N GLY A 106 17.36 -8.51 11.36
CA GLY A 106 16.50 -7.77 10.46
C GLY A 106 17.23 -7.29 9.21
N TYR A 107 16.45 -7.16 8.16
CA TYR A 107 16.88 -6.63 6.86
C TYR A 107 15.80 -5.66 6.39
N LEU A 108 16.20 -4.54 5.81
CA LEU A 108 15.30 -3.61 5.15
C LEU A 108 15.96 -3.13 3.86
N ILE A 109 15.22 -3.12 2.76
CA ILE A 109 15.57 -2.43 1.53
C ILE A 109 14.57 -1.30 1.32
N LEU A 110 15.06 -0.09 1.04
CA LEU A 110 14.25 1.13 0.96
C LEU A 110 14.68 1.94 -0.26
N ASN A 111 13.69 2.35 -1.06
CA ASN A 111 13.86 3.38 -2.07
C ASN A 111 13.30 4.70 -1.55
N ASN A 112 14.20 5.63 -1.20
CA ASN A 112 13.80 6.97 -0.80
C ASN A 112 14.05 7.95 -1.95
N ARG A 113 13.05 8.10 -2.83
CA ARG A 113 13.06 9.06 -3.95
C ARG A 113 14.30 8.89 -4.84
N GLY A 114 14.58 7.65 -5.23
CA GLY A 114 15.72 7.27 -6.08
C GLY A 114 17.02 7.01 -5.32
N LYS A 115 17.07 7.27 -4.01
CA LYS A 115 18.20 6.89 -3.16
C LYS A 115 17.92 5.55 -2.50
N TRP A 116 18.71 4.56 -2.87
CA TRP A 116 18.59 3.22 -2.32
C TRP A 116 19.42 3.05 -1.05
N VAL A 117 18.78 2.48 -0.04
CA VAL A 117 19.40 2.17 1.25
C VAL A 117 19.00 0.75 1.66
N ASN A 118 19.96 -0.01 2.17
CA ASN A 118 19.73 -1.26 2.87
C ASN A 118 20.11 -1.10 4.35
N ILE A 119 19.24 -1.50 5.28
CA ILE A 119 19.51 -1.45 6.72
C ILE A 119 19.55 -2.87 7.25
N ILE A 120 20.64 -3.23 7.92
CA ILE A 120 20.84 -4.56 8.51
C ILE A 120 20.89 -4.44 10.03
N LYS A 121 20.03 -5.22 10.71
CA LYS A 121 20.07 -5.44 12.14
C LYS A 121 20.59 -6.85 12.41
N LYS A 122 21.66 -6.94 13.18
CA LYS A 122 22.24 -8.21 13.64
C LYS A 122 22.01 -8.36 15.13
N VAL A 123 21.57 -9.53 15.60
CA VAL A 123 21.27 -9.75 17.02
C VAL A 123 22.50 -9.57 17.91
N GLU A 124 23.68 -9.91 17.39
CA GLU A 124 24.97 -9.73 18.06
C GLU A 124 25.38 -8.25 18.23
N GLU A 125 24.84 -7.35 17.42
CA GLU A 125 25.14 -5.90 17.46
C GLU A 125 24.06 -5.13 18.26
N LYS A 126 24.11 -5.23 19.59
CA LYS A 126 23.16 -4.53 20.48
C LYS A 126 23.22 -3.01 20.33
N GLY A 127 22.07 -2.35 20.19
CA GLY A 127 21.94 -0.91 20.07
C GLY A 127 22.48 -0.29 18.78
N TYR A 128 22.78 -1.11 17.76
CA TYR A 128 23.25 -0.65 16.47
C TYR A 128 22.57 -1.36 15.29
N VAL A 129 22.50 -0.64 14.19
CA VAL A 129 22.18 -1.14 12.84
C VAL A 129 23.25 -0.68 11.86
N THR A 130 23.40 -1.40 10.75
CA THR A 130 24.27 -0.99 9.64
C THR A 130 23.44 -0.42 8.51
N TRP A 131 23.69 0.82 8.12
CA TRP A 131 23.13 1.48 6.95
C TRP A 131 24.08 1.32 5.77
N ASN A 132 23.58 0.73 4.70
CA ASN A 132 24.28 0.53 3.45
C ASN A 132 23.67 1.46 2.40
N ILE A 133 24.48 2.35 1.80
CA ILE A 133 24.10 2.98 0.53
C ILE A 133 24.42 1.98 -0.56
N ILE A 134 23.46 1.73 -1.45
CA ILE A 134 23.60 0.77 -2.52
C ILE A 134 23.42 1.44 -3.89
N ASP A 135 24.08 0.89 -4.90
CA ASP A 135 23.91 1.33 -6.28
C ASP A 135 22.69 0.68 -6.95
N LYS A 136 22.47 0.98 -8.23
CA LYS A 136 21.37 0.43 -9.03
C LYS A 136 21.44 -1.09 -9.24
N ASP A 137 22.61 -1.68 -9.05
CA ASP A 137 22.87 -3.12 -9.23
C ASP A 137 22.88 -3.85 -7.86
N GLY A 138 22.35 -3.19 -6.81
CA GLY A 138 22.21 -3.73 -5.46
C GLY A 138 23.53 -3.92 -4.70
N LYS A 139 24.65 -3.39 -5.21
CA LYS A 139 25.97 -3.49 -4.57
C LYS A 139 26.13 -2.43 -3.51
N ILE A 140 26.84 -2.78 -2.43
CA ILE A 140 27.07 -1.85 -1.33
C ILE A 140 28.24 -0.93 -1.66
N ILE A 141 27.95 0.37 -1.82
CA ILE A 141 28.98 1.38 -2.11
C ILE A 141 29.47 2.11 -0.86
N LYS A 142 28.68 2.13 0.21
CA LYS A 142 29.07 2.74 1.50
C LYS A 142 28.36 2.06 2.66
N LYS A 143 29.06 1.88 3.77
CA LYS A 143 28.53 1.35 5.03
C LYS A 143 28.66 2.38 6.14
N GLN A 144 27.66 2.45 7.01
CA GLN A 144 27.68 3.30 8.20
C GLN A 144 27.01 2.58 9.35
N LYS A 145 27.71 2.47 10.49
CA LYS A 145 27.13 1.95 11.73
C LYS A 145 26.38 3.08 12.44
N VAL A 146 25.13 2.84 12.81
CA VAL A 146 24.22 3.84 13.38
C VAL A 146 23.64 3.29 14.68
N LYS A 147 23.63 4.13 15.74
CA LYS A 147 23.00 3.76 17.00
C LYS A 147 21.49 3.71 16.83
N ASP A 148 20.89 2.56 17.09
CA ASP A 148 19.48 2.27 16.84
C ASP A 148 19.08 1.01 17.62
N GLU A 149 18.07 1.11 18.48
CA GLU A 149 17.52 0.00 19.27
C GLU A 149 16.46 -0.79 18.49
N TYR A 150 16.52 -0.75 17.16
CA TYR A 150 15.56 -1.43 16.31
C TYR A 150 15.58 -2.94 16.53
N ASP A 151 14.38 -3.50 16.72
CA ASP A 151 14.11 -4.93 16.76
C ASP A 151 12.86 -5.20 15.90
N PRO A 152 12.97 -6.01 14.82
CA PRO A 152 11.84 -6.30 13.96
C PRO A 152 10.67 -6.95 14.73
N ARG A 153 10.94 -7.71 15.79
CA ARG A 153 9.92 -8.41 16.58
C ARG A 153 8.99 -7.44 17.31
N ASN A 154 9.42 -6.20 17.50
CA ASN A 154 8.61 -5.17 18.12
C ASN A 154 7.68 -4.43 17.14
N THR A 155 7.86 -4.63 15.83
CA THR A 155 7.09 -3.95 14.78
C THR A 155 5.69 -4.52 14.60
N ILE A 156 4.78 -3.70 14.09
CA ILE A 156 3.39 -4.11 13.79
C ILE A 156 3.38 -5.22 12.75
N TRP A 157 4.12 -5.05 11.65
CA TRP A 157 4.16 -6.00 10.54
C TRP A 157 4.68 -7.38 10.94
N TYR A 158 5.64 -7.45 11.86
CA TYR A 158 6.15 -8.74 12.35
C TYR A 158 5.12 -9.43 13.23
N LYS A 159 4.61 -8.72 14.25
CA LYS A 159 3.68 -9.26 15.25
C LYS A 159 2.40 -9.79 14.63
N GLN A 160 1.86 -9.11 13.62
CA GLN A 160 0.64 -9.55 12.96
C GLN A 160 0.86 -10.84 12.14
N ALA A 161 2.01 -11.00 11.49
CA ALA A 161 2.23 -12.11 10.56
C ALA A 161 2.88 -13.34 11.19
N VAL A 162 3.66 -13.22 12.27
CA VAL A 162 4.46 -14.33 12.82
C VAL A 162 3.62 -15.55 13.26
N HIS A 163 2.35 -15.32 13.62
CA HIS A 163 1.41 -16.39 14.02
C HIS A 163 0.24 -16.57 13.03
N ALA A 164 0.26 -15.83 11.91
CA ALA A 164 -0.78 -15.92 10.90
C ALA A 164 -0.49 -17.05 9.90
N LYS A 165 -1.56 -17.60 9.32
CA LYS A 165 -1.45 -18.60 8.23
C LYS A 165 -1.37 -17.96 6.84
N ASP A 166 -1.74 -16.69 6.75
CA ASP A 166 -1.90 -15.98 5.49
C ASP A 166 -1.42 -14.53 5.62
N ILE A 167 -1.34 -13.83 4.49
CA ILE A 167 -0.90 -12.43 4.40
C ILE A 167 -1.74 -11.57 5.34
N GLN A 168 -1.05 -10.76 6.15
CA GLN A 168 -1.67 -9.81 7.06
C GLN A 168 -1.40 -8.39 6.60
N TRP A 169 -2.49 -7.67 6.36
CA TRP A 169 -2.46 -6.25 6.07
C TRP A 169 -2.59 -5.46 7.37
N SER A 170 -1.63 -4.58 7.65
CA SER A 170 -1.71 -3.69 8.80
C SER A 170 -2.78 -2.62 8.60
N LYS A 171 -3.31 -2.08 9.70
CA LYS A 171 -3.89 -0.73 9.67
C LYS A 171 -2.81 0.29 9.33
N GLU A 172 -3.21 1.52 8.98
CA GLU A 172 -2.28 2.63 8.78
C GLU A 172 -1.47 2.89 10.06
N TYR A 173 -0.15 3.09 9.90
CA TYR A 173 0.74 3.51 10.97
C TYR A 173 1.92 4.32 10.43
N ILE A 174 2.66 4.99 11.32
CA ILE A 174 3.83 5.78 10.93
C ILE A 174 5.06 4.87 10.82
N PHE A 175 5.65 4.80 9.64
CA PHE A 175 6.87 4.03 9.42
C PHE A 175 8.06 4.60 10.17
N ARG A 176 8.84 3.71 10.80
CA ARG A 176 9.96 4.08 11.66
C ARG A 176 11.05 4.85 10.91
N THR A 177 11.42 4.38 9.72
CA THR A 177 12.57 4.88 8.95
C THR A 177 12.25 6.17 8.20
N THR A 178 11.09 6.22 7.52
CA THR A 178 10.69 7.37 6.70
C THR A 178 9.90 8.43 7.47
N LYS A 179 9.30 8.08 8.62
CA LYS A 179 8.38 8.92 9.41
C LYS A 179 7.12 9.33 8.65
N GLU A 180 6.71 8.49 7.71
CA GLU A 180 5.55 8.72 6.85
C GLU A 180 4.45 7.69 7.17
N PRO A 181 3.17 8.06 7.05
CA PRO A 181 2.07 7.11 7.18
C PRO A 181 2.06 6.10 6.04
N GLY A 182 1.76 4.85 6.36
CA GLY A 182 1.63 3.77 5.39
C GLY A 182 1.01 2.51 5.95
N VAL A 183 0.91 1.51 5.08
CA VAL A 183 0.40 0.17 5.38
C VAL A 183 1.46 -0.87 5.00
N THR A 184 1.45 -2.00 5.71
CA THR A 184 2.36 -3.12 5.43
C THR A 184 1.57 -4.40 5.21
N ALA A 185 1.86 -5.08 4.11
CA ALA A 185 1.46 -6.47 3.90
C ALA A 185 2.59 -7.38 4.37
N SER A 186 2.33 -8.30 5.29
CA SER A 186 3.35 -9.19 5.84
C SER A 186 2.94 -10.65 5.83
N LEU A 187 3.94 -11.53 5.70
CA LEU A 187 3.78 -12.98 5.60
C LEU A 187 4.89 -13.70 6.35
N ILE A 188 4.53 -14.76 7.07
CA ILE A 188 5.49 -15.71 7.65
C ILE A 188 6.14 -16.55 6.53
N LEU A 189 7.47 -16.53 6.44
CA LEU A 189 8.25 -17.30 5.50
C LEU A 189 8.59 -18.70 6.04
N ARG A 190 9.05 -18.76 7.29
CA ARG A 190 9.37 -19.99 8.01
C ARG A 190 8.88 -19.90 9.46
N PRO A 191 7.81 -20.66 9.83
CA PRO A 191 7.26 -20.63 11.17
C PRO A 191 8.26 -21.03 12.27
N ASP A 192 9.07 -22.06 12.04
CA ASP A 192 9.99 -22.61 13.05
C ASP A 192 11.07 -21.61 13.51
N SER A 193 11.50 -20.73 12.61
CA SER A 193 12.52 -19.69 12.85
C SER A 193 11.91 -18.31 13.08
N GLY A 194 10.58 -18.17 12.96
CA GLY A 194 9.87 -16.90 13.06
C GLY A 194 10.31 -15.90 11.99
N GLU A 195 10.63 -16.36 10.79
CA GLU A 195 11.06 -15.50 9.68
C GLU A 195 9.85 -14.89 8.99
N VAL A 196 9.75 -13.56 9.01
CA VAL A 196 8.64 -12.80 8.44
C VAL A 196 9.19 -11.80 7.44
N VAL A 197 8.47 -11.61 6.33
CA VAL A 197 8.70 -10.50 5.38
C VAL A 197 7.53 -9.51 5.47
N GLY A 198 7.81 -8.23 5.24
CA GLY A 198 6.80 -7.16 5.16
C GLY A 198 7.08 -6.21 4.01
N ILE A 199 6.07 -5.88 3.21
CA ILE A 199 6.14 -4.93 2.10
C ILE A 199 5.39 -3.66 2.50
N ASP A 200 6.10 -2.55 2.55
CA ASP A 200 5.59 -1.25 2.97
C ASP A 200 5.17 -0.41 1.77
N MET A 201 4.02 0.24 1.89
CA MET A 201 3.54 1.24 0.95
C MET A 201 3.11 2.49 1.71
N MET A 202 3.72 3.62 1.38
CA MET A 202 3.29 4.91 1.92
C MET A 202 1.95 5.33 1.29
N ILE A 203 1.06 5.93 2.09
CA ILE A 203 -0.28 6.37 1.63
C ILE A 203 -0.19 7.31 0.42
N LYS A 204 0.80 8.21 0.42
CA LYS A 204 1.05 9.14 -0.69
C LYS A 204 1.46 8.44 -1.99
N ASP A 205 2.18 7.32 -1.91
CA ASP A 205 2.66 6.57 -3.07
C ASP A 205 1.52 5.74 -3.67
N ILE A 206 0.69 5.14 -2.81
CA ILE A 206 -0.57 4.49 -3.21
C ILE A 206 -1.47 5.50 -3.91
N SER A 207 -1.72 6.67 -3.29
CA SER A 207 -2.56 7.74 -3.87
C SER A 207 -2.03 8.19 -5.24
N SER A 208 -0.72 8.32 -5.38
CA SER A 208 -0.07 8.68 -6.65
C SER A 208 -0.18 7.58 -7.71
N ALA A 209 -0.15 6.31 -7.31
CA ALA A 209 -0.41 5.18 -8.22
C ALA A 209 -1.86 5.15 -8.71
N LEU A 210 -2.82 5.26 -7.79
CA LEU A 210 -4.25 5.31 -8.10
C LEU A 210 -4.58 6.47 -9.07
N LYS A 211 -3.97 7.64 -8.86
CA LYS A 211 -4.17 8.80 -9.74
C LYS A 211 -3.68 8.52 -11.16
N ARG A 212 -2.47 7.95 -11.32
CA ARG A 212 -1.91 7.63 -12.65
C ARG A 212 -2.73 6.59 -13.40
N ALA A 213 -3.34 5.65 -12.69
CA ALA A 213 -4.19 4.65 -13.30
C ALA A 213 -5.56 5.18 -13.75
N LYS A 214 -5.97 6.36 -13.25
CA LYS A 214 -7.14 7.10 -13.74
C LYS A 214 -6.88 7.88 -15.02
N GLU A 215 -5.64 8.26 -15.25
CA GLU A 215 -5.23 9.07 -16.41
C GLU A 215 -4.92 8.22 -17.65
N ASN A 216 -4.79 6.90 -17.50
CA ASN A 216 -4.61 5.91 -18.57
C ASN A 216 -5.90 5.13 -18.83
#